data_AF-A0A2N5ZU98-F1
#
_entry.id   AF-A0A2N5ZU98-F1
#
_cell.length_a   1.000
_cell.length_b   1.000
_cell.length_c   1.000
_cell.angle_alpha   90.00
_cell.angle_beta   90.00
_cell.angle_gamma   90.00
#
_symmetry.space_group_name_H-M   'P 1'
#
loop_
_entity.id
_entity.type
_entity.pdbx_description
1 polymer ?
#
loop_
_entity_poly.entity_id
_entity_poly.type
_entity_poly.pdbx_seq_one_letter_code
_entity_poly.pdbx_strand_id
1 'polypeptide(L)'
;MYNRVINKGKKVAIFRFLGKLNKALYATFRHSSCFFNFMTSKEKFLEEHNSLSPVNLKATIGMLNHFKREKASLFKDRDWSIEKLRRPFILWVSTLSDSQKSEMS
;
A
#
# COMPACT_ATOMS: atom_id res chain seq x y z
N MET A 1 -37.99 -3.15 -12.88
CA MET A 1 -36.78 -2.44 -13.37
C MET A 1 -36.29 -1.40 -12.33
N TYR A 2 -35.87 -1.81 -11.13
CA TYR A 2 -35.56 -0.85 -10.03
C TYR A 2 -34.36 -1.23 -9.15
N ASN A 3 -33.29 -1.82 -9.71
CA ASN A 3 -32.10 -2.19 -8.94
C ASN A 3 -30.80 -1.65 -9.56
N ARG A 4 -30.67 -0.32 -9.71
CA ARG A 4 -29.42 0.29 -10.23
C ARG A 4 -29.02 1.64 -9.59
N VAL A 5 -29.52 1.99 -8.40
CA VAL A 5 -29.23 3.33 -7.82
C VAL A 5 -28.56 3.30 -6.43
N ILE A 6 -28.47 2.16 -5.74
CA ILE A 6 -28.04 2.12 -4.32
C ILE A 6 -26.54 1.79 -4.11
N ASN A 7 -25.68 1.87 -5.14
CA ASN A 7 -24.26 1.49 -5.02
C ASN A 7 -23.24 2.62 -5.18
N LYS A 8 -23.66 3.87 -5.47
CA LYS A 8 -22.73 5.00 -5.66
C LYS A 8 -22.43 5.79 -4.39
N GLY A 9 -23.39 5.96 -3.47
CA GLY A 9 -23.21 6.78 -2.26
C GLY A 9 -22.30 6.16 -1.19
N LYS A 10 -22.38 4.82 -0.99
CA LYS A 10 -21.63 4.12 0.06
C LYS A 10 -20.12 4.09 -0.18
N LYS A 11 -19.69 3.96 -1.44
CA LYS A 11 -18.27 3.97 -1.82
C LYS A 11 -17.62 5.33 -1.55
N VAL A 12 -18.31 6.42 -1.88
CA VAL A 12 -17.77 7.78 -1.69
C VAL A 12 -17.60 8.14 -0.22
N ALA A 13 -18.50 7.67 0.65
CA ALA A 13 -18.39 7.85 2.10
C ALA A 13 -17.19 7.12 2.71
N ILE A 14 -16.94 5.87 2.27
CA ILE A 14 -15.78 5.06 2.70
C ILE A 14 -14.47 5.74 2.31
N PHE A 15 -14.34 6.24 1.07
CA PHE A 15 -13.12 6.93 0.64
C PHE A 15 -12.84 8.22 1.46
N ARG A 16 -13.88 8.97 1.85
CA ARG A 16 -13.70 10.17 2.68
C ARG A 16 -13.33 9.83 4.14
N PHE A 17 -13.90 8.76 4.69
CA PHE A 17 -13.58 8.30 6.04
C PHE A 17 -12.14 7.76 6.14
N LEU A 18 -11.73 6.95 5.17
CA LEU A 18 -10.34 6.48 5.04
C LEU A 18 -9.35 7.64 4.85
N GLY A 19 -9.72 8.68 4.09
CA GLY A 19 -8.89 9.88 3.93
C GLY A 19 -8.66 10.67 5.22
N LYS A 20 -9.67 10.76 6.10
CA LYS A 20 -9.56 11.46 7.40
C LYS A 20 -8.74 10.68 8.43
N LEU A 21 -8.90 9.35 8.49
CA LEU A 21 -8.08 8.48 9.33
C LEU A 21 -6.61 8.52 8.93
N ASN A 22 -6.33 8.61 7.62
CA ASN A 22 -4.99 8.77 7.09
C ASN A 22 -4.32 10.00 7.74
N LYS A 23 -4.93 11.19 7.63
CA LYS A 23 -4.34 12.47 8.09
C LYS A 23 -3.97 12.49 9.58
N ALA A 24 -4.78 11.87 10.44
CA ALA A 24 -4.51 11.79 11.88
C ALA A 24 -3.38 10.81 12.22
N LEU A 25 -3.30 9.67 11.53
CA LEU A 25 -2.20 8.70 11.68
C LEU A 25 -0.85 9.26 11.17
N TYR A 26 -0.82 10.15 10.18
CA TYR A 26 0.44 10.80 9.76
C TYR A 26 0.97 11.81 10.76
N ALA A 27 0.10 12.50 11.50
CA ALA A 27 0.52 13.57 12.40
C ALA A 27 1.32 13.01 13.60
N THR A 28 0.95 11.84 14.09
CA THR A 28 1.64 11.16 15.20
C THR A 28 2.83 10.30 14.74
N PHE A 29 2.81 9.76 13.52
CA PHE A 29 3.93 9.00 12.96
C PHE A 29 5.11 9.87 12.47
N ARG A 30 4.89 11.19 12.32
CA ARG A 30 5.89 12.14 11.77
C ARG A 30 7.09 12.37 12.69
N HIS A 31 7.07 11.90 13.93
CA HIS A 31 8.13 12.19 14.90
C HIS A 31 9.18 11.07 15.05
N SER A 32 9.08 9.95 14.33
CA SER A 32 10.01 8.81 14.49
C SER A 32 10.58 8.22 13.20
N SER A 33 10.50 8.92 12.06
CA SER A 33 10.95 8.37 10.76
C SER A 33 11.96 9.27 10.06
N CYS A 34 13.09 9.54 10.71
CA CYS A 34 14.19 10.31 10.10
C CYS A 34 15.43 9.47 9.75
N PHE A 35 15.33 8.13 9.64
CA PHE A 35 16.55 7.30 9.44
C PHE A 35 16.57 6.33 8.25
N PHE A 36 15.55 6.27 7.38
CA PHE A 36 15.57 5.36 6.22
C PHE A 36 15.39 6.09 4.88
N ASN A 37 16.41 6.85 4.53
CA ASN A 37 16.60 7.50 3.23
C ASN A 37 18.05 7.16 2.85
N PHE A 38 18.42 6.50 1.75
CA PHE A 38 17.98 6.53 0.36
C PHE A 38 18.41 5.20 -0.30
N MET A 39 17.70 4.71 -1.33
CA MET A 39 18.04 3.50 -2.11
C MET A 39 18.03 2.16 -1.34
N THR A 40 16.84 1.67 -1.01
CA THR A 40 16.67 0.26 -0.67
C THR A 40 16.58 -0.56 -1.96
N SER A 41 17.22 -1.72 -2.01
CA SER A 41 16.90 -2.72 -3.05
C SER A 41 15.46 -3.19 -2.88
N LYS A 42 14.93 -3.90 -3.86
CA LYS A 42 13.57 -4.47 -3.78
C LYS A 42 13.43 -5.38 -2.55
N GLU A 43 14.45 -6.17 -2.29
CA GLU A 43 14.55 -7.14 -1.19
C GLU A 43 14.58 -6.40 0.15
N LYS A 44 15.40 -5.35 0.26
CA LYS A 44 15.49 -4.53 1.46
C LYS A 44 14.19 -3.80 1.75
N PHE A 45 13.49 -3.33 0.71
CA PHE A 45 12.14 -2.77 0.87
C PHE A 45 11.17 -3.81 1.43
N LEU A 46 11.22 -5.04 0.91
CA LEU A 46 10.34 -6.13 1.35
C LEU A 46 10.58 -6.50 2.80
N GLU A 47 11.84 -6.66 3.20
CA GLU A 47 12.24 -7.02 4.55
C GLU A 47 11.77 -5.96 5.55
N GLU A 48 12.06 -4.68 5.27
CA GLU A 48 11.64 -3.56 6.11
C GLU A 48 10.11 -3.46 6.21
N HIS A 49 9.41 -3.61 5.08
CA HIS A 49 7.95 -3.63 5.05
C HIS A 49 7.39 -4.78 5.90
N ASN A 50 7.91 -6.00 5.73
CA ASN A 50 7.43 -7.19 6.43
C ASN A 50 7.76 -7.19 7.92
N SER A 51 8.91 -6.63 8.31
CA SER A 51 9.31 -6.45 9.72
C SER A 51 8.32 -5.57 10.46
N LEU A 52 7.84 -4.51 9.81
CA LEU A 52 6.96 -3.52 10.41
C LEU A 52 5.47 -3.74 10.07
N SER A 53 5.14 -4.78 9.32
CA SER A 53 3.75 -5.06 8.91
C SER A 53 3.16 -6.22 9.73
N PRO A 54 1.86 -6.13 10.08
CA PRO A 54 1.15 -7.26 10.66
C PRO A 54 1.07 -8.40 9.64
N VAL A 55 0.84 -9.63 10.13
CA VAL A 55 0.87 -10.87 9.32
C VAL A 55 0.00 -10.79 8.06
N ASN A 56 -1.16 -10.15 8.14
CA ASN A 56 -2.12 -10.00 7.03
C ASN A 56 -1.68 -9.03 5.91
N LEU A 57 -0.66 -8.20 6.19
CA LEU A 57 -0.08 -7.22 5.27
C LEU A 57 1.36 -7.57 4.88
N LYS A 58 1.89 -8.71 5.36
CA LYS A 58 3.14 -9.25 4.84
C LYS A 58 2.98 -9.54 3.36
N ALA A 59 4.03 -9.24 2.61
CA ALA A 59 4.03 -9.38 1.17
C ALA A 59 5.18 -10.27 0.72
N THR A 60 5.04 -10.81 -0.49
CA THR A 60 6.07 -11.60 -1.16
C THR A 60 6.74 -10.78 -2.26
N ILE A 61 7.83 -11.32 -2.81
CA ILE A 61 8.56 -10.73 -3.92
C ILE A 61 7.71 -10.69 -5.20
N GLY A 62 6.77 -11.63 -5.35
CA GLY A 62 5.79 -11.69 -6.44
C GLY A 62 4.85 -10.50 -6.37
N MET A 63 4.22 -10.27 -5.21
CA MET A 63 3.37 -9.10 -4.97
C MET A 63 4.05 -7.76 -5.29
N LEU A 64 5.34 -7.62 -4.98
CA LEU A 64 6.12 -6.43 -5.35
C LEU A 64 6.29 -6.29 -6.87
N ASN A 65 6.49 -7.38 -7.61
CA ASN A 65 6.56 -7.35 -9.07
C ASN A 65 5.23 -6.91 -9.69
N HIS A 66 4.12 -7.43 -9.17
CA HIS A 66 2.78 -7.05 -9.61
C HIS A 66 2.50 -5.57 -9.32
N PHE A 67 2.80 -5.13 -8.10
CA PHE A 67 2.68 -3.72 -7.74
C PHE A 67 3.48 -2.80 -8.66
N LYS A 68 4.74 -3.16 -8.97
CA LYS A 68 5.57 -2.38 -9.89
C LYS A 68 5.01 -2.34 -11.31
N ARG A 69 4.42 -3.44 -11.79
CA ARG A 69 3.78 -3.51 -13.10
C ARG A 69 2.52 -2.64 -13.17
N GLU A 70 1.65 -2.73 -12.15
CA GLU A 70 0.40 -1.96 -12.10
C GLU A 70 0.59 -0.47 -11.82
N LYS A 71 1.59 -0.13 -11.00
CA LYS A 71 1.84 1.23 -10.54
C LYS A 71 3.20 1.74 -11.03
N ALA A 72 3.59 1.38 -12.24
CA ALA A 72 4.87 1.74 -12.84
C ALA A 72 5.14 3.25 -12.81
N SER A 73 4.09 4.09 -12.92
CA SER A 73 4.19 5.55 -12.84
C SER A 73 4.68 6.10 -11.49
N LEU A 74 4.61 5.30 -10.41
CA LEU A 74 5.15 5.67 -9.10
C LEU A 74 6.68 5.49 -9.03
N PHE A 75 7.28 4.75 -9.97
CA PHE A 75 8.70 4.43 -10.01
C PHE A 75 9.38 5.31 -11.06
N LYS A 76 9.88 6.48 -10.65
CA LYS A 76 10.57 7.39 -11.58
C LYS A 76 12.00 6.96 -11.90
N ASP A 77 12.73 6.37 -10.93
CA ASP A 77 14.18 6.15 -11.06
C ASP A 77 14.64 4.76 -10.57
N ARG A 78 13.84 3.71 -10.76
CA ARG A 78 14.06 2.34 -10.19
C ARG A 78 14.20 2.28 -8.66
N ASP A 79 14.07 3.41 -7.98
CA ASP A 79 14.19 3.54 -6.55
C ASP A 79 13.02 2.89 -5.81
N TRP A 80 13.32 1.91 -4.96
CA TRP A 80 12.35 1.35 -4.02
C TRP A 80 12.22 2.20 -2.76
N SER A 81 12.00 3.52 -2.89
CA SER A 81 11.94 4.42 -1.72
C SER A 81 10.83 4.01 -0.75
N ILE A 82 11.21 3.70 0.49
CA ILE A 82 10.27 3.35 1.57
C ILE A 82 9.27 4.48 1.80
N GLU A 83 9.72 5.72 1.89
CA GLU A 83 8.86 6.88 2.17
C GLU A 83 7.81 7.10 1.08
N LYS A 84 8.18 6.89 -0.18
CA LYS A 84 7.30 7.14 -1.33
C LYS A 84 6.38 5.95 -1.61
N LEU A 85 6.89 4.73 -1.55
CA LEU A 85 6.19 3.55 -2.07
C LEU A 85 5.43 2.78 -0.99
N ARG A 86 5.86 2.81 0.27
CA ARG A 86 5.28 1.97 1.31
C ARG A 86 3.79 2.21 1.51
N ARG A 87 3.36 3.47 1.47
CA ARG A 87 1.94 3.82 1.66
C ARG A 87 1.09 3.42 0.46
N PRO A 88 1.45 3.75 -0.79
CA PRO A 88 0.83 3.18 -1.97
C PRO A 88 0.80 1.65 -1.98
N PHE A 89 1.88 1.01 -1.51
CA PHE A 89 1.99 -0.44 -1.46
C PHE A 89 1.05 -1.06 -0.43
N ILE A 90 1.02 -0.56 0.82
CA ILE A 90 0.07 -1.01 1.85
C ILE A 90 -1.37 -0.87 1.35
N LEU A 91 -1.71 0.28 0.76
CA LEU A 91 -3.04 0.51 0.21
C LEU A 91 -3.35 -0.52 -0.87
N TRP A 92 -2.42 -0.79 -1.78
CA TRP A 92 -2.59 -1.79 -2.82
C TRP A 92 -2.76 -3.21 -2.25
N VAL A 93 -1.89 -3.64 -1.32
CA VAL A 93 -1.99 -4.95 -0.65
C VAL A 93 -3.32 -5.11 0.09
N SER A 94 -3.83 -4.02 0.70
CA SER A 94 -5.11 -4.04 1.41
C SER A 94 -6.34 -4.19 0.49
N THR A 95 -6.17 -3.94 -0.82
CA THR A 95 -7.24 -4.13 -1.81
C THR A 95 -7.28 -5.54 -2.39
N LEU A 96 -6.24 -6.36 -2.17
CA LEU A 96 -6.17 -7.73 -2.67
C LEU A 96 -7.00 -8.68 -1.81
N SER A 97 -7.76 -9.56 -2.47
CA SER A 97 -8.39 -10.70 -1.81
C SER A 97 -7.37 -11.79 -1.48
N ASP A 98 -7.72 -12.71 -0.57
CA ASP A 98 -6.82 -13.80 -0.19
C ASP A 98 -6.48 -14.73 -1.38
N SER A 99 -7.41 -14.92 -2.32
CA SER A 99 -7.15 -15.64 -3.59
C SER A 99 -6.05 -14.96 -4.40
N GLN A 100 -6.14 -13.63 -4.58
CA GLN A 100 -5.16 -12.87 -5.33
C GLN A 100 -3.78 -12.90 -4.65
N LYS A 101 -3.75 -12.87 -3.31
CA LYS A 101 -2.49 -13.00 -2.55
C LYS A 101 -1.87 -14.39 -2.75
N SER A 102 -2.67 -15.45 -2.76
CA SER A 102 -2.19 -16.82 -2.98
C SER A 102 -1.64 -17.03 -4.40
N GLU A 103 -2.26 -16.42 -5.42
CA GLU A 103 -1.80 -16.51 -6.82
C GLU A 103 -0.48 -15.77 -7.07
N MET A 104 -0.19 -14.75 -6.25
CA MET A 104 1.01 -13.90 -6.36
C MET A 104 2.10 -14.26 -5.32
N SER A 105 1.87 -15.29 -4.50
CA SER A 105 2.76 -15.73 -3.42
C SER A 105 3.99 -16.45 -3.94
#